data_AF-A0A7K2N865-F1
#
_entry.id   AF-A0A7K2N865-F1
#
_cell.length_a   1.000
_cell.length_b   1.000
_cell.length_c   1.000
_cell.angle_alpha   90.00
_cell.angle_beta   90.00
_cell.angle_gamma   90.00
#
_symmetry.space_group_name_H-M   'P 1'
#
loop_
_entity.id
_entity.type
_entity.pdbx_description
1 polymer ?
#
loop_
_entity_poly.entity_id
_entity_poly.type
_entity_poly.pdbx_seq_one_letter_code
_entity_poly.pdbx_strand_id
1 'polypeptide(L)'
;MTEPLEGLTPAEARLWDAFRRGDPCDLRTGDPELDDPAADLEWDASRTVRAIVVARLLLDGPGREPGRVAALKLAGALLTGVLDLSGGQVRPYVELRDCRFDCRLLLPEAHFSTLRLLRCAVPRVEAARLSTEGDLHLPRCTVPGGIRLTDAHIGTDLLLNQLVVGQDRSGQAISADGLTVAQDMEAELVEAAGEISLRSARIGGRLSLRGSTLRNPYGRYALNAARVTVEHTLYLSSGWLSGHLDGGTPPVGVRTRRFSCEGGVRLDDGRFGNAVIADKARFHLVGAQTLSLRRIQTPELRLTLDEPPSGRISLAGARVGNLTDARSSWPGAGGIDLAGFSYESLAPQGSFPLSRRIAWLADATPEYNPDPYETLAQALRGSGEDSQAREVLLAKQRRRRETLPLAGKVWGCLQDVTVGYGYRPGRAALWMAVLWAVGALYFAGRPAPPPVDEQAWPHWNPALLALDLLLPFADLGQSNAWRLSGAAQWIAAGMNLLGWMLATTVAAGASRLLRRG
;
A
#
# COMPACT_ATOMS: atom_id res chain seq x y z
N MET A 1 12.70 54.79 14.60
CA MET A 1 11.91 54.15 15.67
C MET A 1 10.48 54.11 15.19
N THR A 2 9.94 52.93 14.97
CA THR A 2 8.54 52.78 14.58
C THR A 2 7.68 53.04 15.81
N GLU A 3 6.92 54.14 15.82
CA GLU A 3 6.01 54.46 16.93
C GLU A 3 4.83 53.47 16.94
N PRO A 4 4.27 53.16 18.14
CA PRO A 4 3.08 52.33 18.24
C PRO A 4 1.91 52.96 17.48
N LEU A 5 1.02 52.12 16.94
CA LEU A 5 -0.25 52.59 16.36
C LEU A 5 -1.04 53.38 17.41
N GLU A 6 -1.69 54.48 17.01
CA GLU A 6 -2.52 55.25 17.95
C GLU A 6 -3.67 54.37 18.50
N GLY A 7 -3.89 54.46 19.82
CA GLY A 7 -4.97 53.74 20.50
C GLY A 7 -4.75 52.23 20.65
N LEU A 8 -3.55 51.78 21.08
CA LEU A 8 -3.33 50.40 21.50
C LEU A 8 -4.16 50.08 22.75
N THR A 9 -4.81 48.92 22.78
CA THR A 9 -5.44 48.39 23.99
C THR A 9 -4.36 47.98 25.01
N PRO A 10 -4.70 47.80 26.31
CA PRO A 10 -3.75 47.30 27.29
C PRO A 10 -3.12 45.94 26.91
N ALA A 11 -3.89 45.07 26.25
CA ALA A 11 -3.40 43.79 25.74
C ALA A 11 -2.39 43.97 24.60
N GLU A 12 -2.69 44.86 23.66
CA GLU A 12 -1.82 45.17 22.52
C GLU A 12 -0.53 45.87 22.96
N ALA A 13 -0.60 46.77 23.94
CA ALA A 13 0.59 47.42 24.52
C ALA A 13 1.50 46.38 25.22
N ARG A 14 0.92 45.45 25.99
CA ARG A 14 1.66 44.33 26.59
C ARG A 14 2.33 43.46 25.53
N LEU A 15 1.64 43.17 24.43
CA LEU A 15 2.18 42.40 23.31
C LEU A 15 3.34 43.13 22.62
N TRP A 16 3.22 44.44 22.43
CA TRP A 16 4.26 45.27 21.82
C TRP A 16 5.57 45.23 22.62
N ASP A 17 5.50 45.39 23.94
CA ASP A 17 6.67 45.33 24.82
C ASP A 17 7.24 43.91 24.95
N ALA A 18 6.38 42.90 24.99
CA ALA A 18 6.81 41.49 25.00
C ALA A 18 7.55 41.13 23.70
N PHE A 19 7.06 41.60 22.56
CA PHE A 19 7.67 41.38 21.25
C PHE A 19 9.10 41.92 21.19
N ARG A 20 9.35 43.13 21.71
CA ARG A 20 10.69 43.75 21.74
C ARG A 20 11.69 42.98 22.60
N ARG A 21 11.21 42.32 23.65
CA ARG A 21 12.00 41.49 24.57
C ARG A 21 12.14 40.04 24.11
N GLY A 22 11.24 39.57 23.26
CA GLY A 22 11.11 38.17 22.87
C GLY A 22 10.49 37.27 23.96
N ASP A 23 9.84 37.89 24.94
CA ASP A 23 9.18 37.23 26.07
C ASP A 23 7.79 36.73 25.66
N PRO A 24 7.27 35.64 26.26
CA PRO A 24 5.90 35.20 26.02
C PRO A 24 4.88 36.20 26.58
N CYS A 25 3.92 36.60 25.74
CA CYS A 25 2.74 37.36 26.13
C CYS A 25 1.57 36.40 26.37
N ASP A 26 1.29 36.11 27.64
CA ASP A 26 0.18 35.24 28.03
C ASP A 26 -1.04 36.06 28.50
N LEU A 27 -2.18 35.84 27.84
CA LEU A 27 -3.47 36.45 28.14
C LEU A 27 -4.49 35.43 28.70
N ARG A 28 -4.08 34.18 28.92
CA ARG A 28 -4.91 33.10 29.48
C ARG A 28 -5.26 33.33 30.96
N THR A 29 -6.29 32.63 31.42
CA THR A 29 -6.82 32.71 32.79
C THR A 29 -6.19 31.64 33.66
N GLY A 30 -5.66 30.59 33.03
CA GLY A 30 -5.15 29.39 33.70
C GLY A 30 -6.21 28.29 33.87
N ASP A 31 -7.45 28.56 33.46
CA ASP A 31 -8.54 27.59 33.42
C ASP A 31 -8.67 27.02 31.99
N PRO A 32 -8.39 25.72 31.77
CA PRO A 32 -8.44 25.11 30.46
C PRO A 32 -9.80 25.21 29.74
N GLU A 33 -10.91 25.25 30.47
CA GLU A 33 -12.25 25.32 29.85
C GLU A 33 -12.54 26.73 29.33
N LEU A 34 -12.10 27.76 30.07
CA LEU A 34 -12.26 29.16 29.66
C LEU A 34 -11.23 29.58 28.59
N ASP A 35 -10.09 28.89 28.54
CA ASP A 35 -9.01 29.15 27.61
C ASP A 35 -9.08 28.31 26.31
N ASP A 36 -10.13 27.50 26.13
CA ASP A 36 -10.32 26.72 24.90
C ASP A 36 -10.77 27.63 23.72
N PRO A 37 -9.94 27.82 22.67
CA PRO A 37 -10.29 28.68 21.55
C PRO A 37 -11.37 28.06 20.64
N ALA A 38 -11.64 26.76 20.75
CA ALA A 38 -12.71 26.10 20.00
C ALA A 38 -14.07 26.20 20.72
N ALA A 39 -14.09 26.58 22.00
CA ALA A 39 -15.32 26.75 22.76
C ALA A 39 -16.10 28.00 22.29
N ASP A 40 -17.43 27.91 22.34
CA ASP A 40 -18.33 29.03 22.03
C ASP A 40 -18.47 29.98 23.24
N LEU A 41 -17.34 30.40 23.79
CA LEU A 41 -17.25 31.36 24.88
C LEU A 41 -16.83 32.72 24.32
N GLU A 42 -17.46 33.77 24.81
CA GLU A 42 -17.04 35.15 24.52
C GLU A 42 -15.78 35.47 25.32
N TRP A 43 -14.74 35.94 24.63
CA TRP A 43 -13.53 36.44 25.26
C TRP A 43 -13.60 37.96 25.39
N ASP A 44 -13.15 38.47 26.53
CA ASP A 44 -13.24 39.88 26.86
C ASP A 44 -12.21 40.74 26.09
N ALA A 45 -12.34 42.07 26.27
CA ALA A 45 -11.42 43.04 25.67
C ALA A 45 -9.97 42.91 26.20
N SER A 46 -9.76 42.25 27.35
CA SER A 46 -8.43 42.06 27.94
C SER A 46 -7.60 41.01 27.20
N ARG A 47 -8.27 40.18 26.37
CA ARG A 47 -7.68 39.15 25.51
C ARG A 47 -7.71 39.49 24.03
N THR A 48 -8.33 40.62 23.68
CA THR A 48 -8.56 40.98 22.29
C THR A 48 -7.37 41.75 21.74
N VAL A 49 -6.84 41.27 20.62
CA VAL A 49 -5.71 41.88 19.89
C VAL A 49 -6.14 42.07 18.44
N ARG A 50 -6.05 43.28 17.90
CA ARG A 50 -6.39 43.50 16.49
C ARG A 50 -5.33 42.87 15.58
N ALA A 51 -5.78 42.21 14.53
CA ALA A 51 -4.93 41.58 13.53
C ALA A 51 -3.97 42.57 12.86
N ILE A 52 -4.38 43.84 12.69
CA ILE A 52 -3.51 44.89 12.14
C ILE A 52 -2.28 45.18 13.02
N VAL A 53 -2.41 45.06 14.35
CA VAL A 53 -1.30 45.23 15.29
C VAL A 53 -0.31 44.07 15.14
N VAL A 54 -0.84 42.84 15.03
CA VAL A 54 0.00 41.65 14.79
C VAL A 54 0.71 41.75 13.44
N ALA A 55 0.01 42.15 12.37
CA ALA A 55 0.61 42.36 11.05
C ALA A 55 1.71 43.42 11.10
N ARG A 56 1.48 44.53 11.83
CA ARG A 56 2.47 45.58 12.04
C ARG A 56 3.71 45.05 12.76
N LEU A 57 3.55 44.31 13.85
CA LEU A 57 4.67 43.71 14.59
C LEU A 57 5.52 42.78 13.71
N LEU A 58 4.88 42.00 12.82
CA LEU A 58 5.56 41.01 11.99
C LEU A 58 6.24 41.59 10.75
N LEU A 59 5.65 42.62 10.13
CA LEU A 59 6.14 43.19 8.88
C LEU A 59 7.02 44.44 9.07
N ASP A 60 6.69 45.29 10.05
CA ASP A 60 7.39 46.54 10.34
C ASP A 60 7.31 46.86 11.85
N GLY A 61 7.73 45.88 12.64
CA GLY A 61 7.67 45.91 14.09
C GLY A 61 8.70 46.85 14.73
N PRO A 62 8.55 47.15 16.03
CA PRO A 62 9.52 47.96 16.76
C PRO A 62 10.90 47.29 16.83
N GLY A 63 11.93 48.10 17.01
CA GLY A 63 13.29 47.60 17.25
C GLY A 63 13.37 46.76 18.53
N ARG A 64 14.12 45.65 18.45
CA ARG A 64 14.48 44.79 19.58
C ARG A 64 15.19 45.56 20.68
N GLU A 65 15.04 45.14 21.92
CA GLU A 65 15.86 45.65 23.02
C GLU A 65 17.33 45.20 22.87
N PRO A 66 18.31 46.00 23.32
CA PRO A 66 19.71 45.59 23.33
C PRO A 66 19.91 44.25 24.05
N GLY A 67 20.57 43.29 23.40
CA GLY A 67 20.80 41.95 23.95
C GLY A 67 19.58 41.03 23.95
N ARG A 68 18.48 41.41 23.28
CA ARG A 68 17.28 40.57 23.10
C ARG A 68 17.02 40.26 21.63
N VAL A 69 16.17 39.26 21.38
CA VAL A 69 15.70 38.88 20.05
C VAL A 69 14.21 39.20 19.97
N ALA A 70 13.79 39.93 18.94
CA ALA A 70 12.38 40.18 18.73
C ALA A 70 11.67 38.89 18.30
N ALA A 71 10.56 38.56 18.95
CA ALA A 71 9.77 37.37 18.64
C ALA A 71 8.31 37.59 19.01
N LEU A 72 7.39 37.11 18.18
CA LEU A 72 5.98 37.09 18.51
C LEU A 72 5.65 35.77 19.20
N LYS A 73 5.41 35.83 20.51
CA LYS A 73 4.95 34.69 21.33
C LYS A 73 3.69 35.11 22.05
N LEU A 74 2.52 34.69 21.56
CA LEU A 74 1.23 35.12 22.09
C LEU A 74 0.38 33.90 22.45
N ALA A 75 -0.21 33.93 23.65
CA ALA A 75 -1.07 32.87 24.14
C ALA A 75 -2.42 33.40 24.64
N GLY A 76 -3.51 32.70 24.33
CA GLY A 76 -4.85 33.02 24.86
C GLY A 76 -5.51 34.27 24.28
N ALA A 77 -5.21 34.63 23.04
CA ALA A 77 -5.69 35.87 22.43
C ALA A 77 -6.79 35.67 21.39
N LEU A 78 -7.78 36.56 21.40
CA LEU A 78 -8.77 36.71 20.32
C LEU A 78 -8.23 37.70 19.30
N LEU A 79 -7.82 37.21 18.13
CA LEU A 79 -7.38 38.04 17.01
C LEU A 79 -8.60 38.53 16.23
N THR A 80 -8.77 39.86 16.18
CA THR A 80 -9.88 40.50 15.49
C THR A 80 -9.49 41.16 14.16
N GLY A 81 -10.28 40.91 13.13
CA GLY A 81 -10.00 41.32 11.75
C GLY A 81 -9.13 40.33 10.98
N VAL A 82 -8.96 40.59 9.68
CA VAL A 82 -8.18 39.73 8.79
C VAL A 82 -6.69 39.93 9.05
N LEU A 83 -5.99 38.87 9.48
CA LEU A 83 -4.52 38.87 9.56
C LEU A 83 -3.96 38.58 8.16
N ASP A 84 -3.54 39.65 7.49
CA ASP A 84 -2.95 39.60 6.16
C ASP A 84 -1.44 39.85 6.21
N LEU A 85 -0.68 38.81 5.83
CA LEU A 85 0.78 38.82 5.71
C LEU A 85 1.22 38.47 4.29
N SER A 86 0.32 38.60 3.31
CA SER A 86 0.55 38.23 1.91
C SER A 86 1.79 38.92 1.34
N GLY A 87 2.67 38.17 0.68
CA GLY A 87 3.92 38.68 0.09
C GLY A 87 4.94 39.24 1.10
N GLY A 88 4.67 39.12 2.41
CA GLY A 88 5.50 39.67 3.46
C GLY A 88 6.69 38.77 3.81
N GLN A 89 7.80 39.38 4.26
CA GLN A 89 8.93 38.67 4.82
C GLN A 89 8.92 38.78 6.36
N VAL A 90 8.50 37.70 7.03
CA VAL A 90 8.43 37.61 8.49
C VAL A 90 9.71 36.95 9.02
N ARG A 91 10.64 37.80 9.46
CA ARG A 91 11.91 37.36 10.06
C ARG A 91 11.78 36.91 11.53
N PRO A 92 11.01 37.62 12.39
CA PRO A 92 10.86 37.21 13.79
C PRO A 92 10.27 35.81 13.92
N TYR A 93 10.63 35.11 14.98
CA TYR A 93 9.99 33.84 15.34
C TYR A 93 8.52 34.08 15.71
N VAL A 94 7.61 33.25 15.18
CA VAL A 94 6.16 33.35 15.40
C VAL A 94 5.62 32.11 16.07
N GLU A 95 5.06 32.30 17.26
CA GLU A 95 4.33 31.28 18.02
C GLU A 95 3.02 31.86 18.55
N LEU A 96 1.92 31.29 18.11
CA LEU A 96 0.58 31.55 18.58
C LEU A 96 0.05 30.28 19.23
N ARG A 97 -0.40 30.38 20.48
CA ARG A 97 -0.87 29.25 21.28
C ARG A 97 -2.23 29.55 21.85
N ASP A 98 -3.16 28.60 21.79
CA ASP A 98 -4.49 28.77 22.40
C ASP A 98 -5.16 30.07 21.91
N CYS A 99 -4.99 30.43 20.63
CA CYS A 99 -5.51 31.67 20.06
C CYS A 99 -6.74 31.40 19.18
N ARG A 100 -7.69 32.33 19.18
CA ARG A 100 -8.90 32.29 18.34
C ARG A 100 -8.84 33.42 17.32
N PHE A 101 -9.17 33.13 16.07
CA PHE A 101 -9.28 34.12 15.01
C PHE A 101 -10.75 34.31 14.64
N ASP A 102 -11.20 35.56 14.52
CA ASP A 102 -12.56 35.86 14.03
C ASP A 102 -12.67 35.70 12.50
N CYS A 103 -11.57 35.95 11.79
CA CYS A 103 -11.45 35.98 10.34
C CYS A 103 -10.41 34.99 9.82
N ARG A 104 -10.39 34.80 8.50
CA ARG A 104 -9.38 33.97 7.80
C ARG A 104 -7.96 34.53 7.95
N LEU A 105 -6.98 33.63 8.01
CA LEU A 105 -5.55 33.93 8.00
C LEU A 105 -5.03 33.92 6.56
N LEU A 106 -4.44 35.03 6.10
CA LEU A 106 -3.90 35.20 4.75
C LEU A 106 -2.36 35.26 4.78
N LEU A 107 -1.73 34.22 4.24
CA LEU A 107 -0.29 34.04 4.09
C LEU A 107 0.17 33.72 2.64
N PRO A 108 -0.56 34.06 1.56
CA PRO A 108 -0.10 33.71 0.22
C PRO A 108 1.22 34.42 -0.10
N GLU A 109 2.18 33.69 -0.66
CA GLU A 109 3.53 34.19 -1.02
C GLU A 109 4.31 34.80 0.17
N ALA A 110 3.90 34.52 1.40
CA ALA A 110 4.64 34.97 2.58
C ALA A 110 5.90 34.12 2.80
N HIS A 111 6.92 34.71 3.42
CA HIS A 111 8.16 34.04 3.81
C HIS A 111 8.31 34.08 5.33
N PHE A 112 8.50 32.93 5.97
CA PHE A 112 8.69 32.81 7.42
C PHE A 112 10.00 32.08 7.75
N SER A 113 10.61 32.43 8.88
CA SER A 113 11.62 31.57 9.50
C SER A 113 10.98 30.30 10.07
N THR A 114 9.98 30.43 10.95
CA THR A 114 9.19 29.31 11.48
C THR A 114 7.82 29.86 11.89
N LEU A 115 6.75 29.14 11.57
CA LEU A 115 5.38 29.51 11.94
C LEU A 115 4.76 28.41 12.79
N ARG A 116 4.44 28.73 14.05
CA ARG A 116 3.76 27.81 14.97
C ARG A 116 2.41 28.32 15.40
N LEU A 117 1.36 27.60 15.01
CA LEU A 117 0.01 27.71 15.55
C LEU A 117 -0.27 26.44 16.36
N LEU A 118 -0.37 26.58 17.68
CA LEU A 118 -0.54 25.46 18.61
C LEU A 118 -1.92 25.57 19.23
N ARG A 119 -2.78 24.56 19.06
CA ARG A 119 -4.15 24.57 19.62
C ARG A 119 -4.92 25.85 19.26
N CYS A 120 -4.84 26.33 18.03
CA CYS A 120 -5.53 27.55 17.60
C CYS A 120 -6.83 27.23 16.85
N ALA A 121 -7.83 28.11 16.97
CA ALA A 121 -9.06 28.05 16.17
C ALA A 121 -8.99 29.12 15.08
N VAL A 122 -8.88 28.67 13.82
CA VAL A 122 -8.74 29.57 12.66
C VAL A 122 -9.83 29.26 11.64
N PRO A 123 -10.71 30.19 11.27
CA PRO A 123 -11.81 29.91 10.33
C PRO A 123 -11.34 29.31 9.01
N ARG A 124 -10.22 29.80 8.46
CA ARG A 124 -9.60 29.30 7.22
C ARG A 124 -8.14 29.77 7.14
N VAL A 125 -7.27 28.94 6.59
CA VAL A 125 -5.85 29.26 6.39
C VAL A 125 -5.53 29.27 4.89
N GLU A 126 -5.21 30.44 4.35
CA GLU A 126 -4.73 30.61 2.96
C GLU A 126 -3.22 30.82 2.95
N ALA A 127 -2.47 29.79 2.59
CA ALA A 127 -1.01 29.79 2.58
C ALA A 127 -0.46 29.26 1.24
N ALA A 128 -1.12 29.64 0.13
CA ALA A 128 -0.64 29.28 -1.21
C ALA A 128 0.73 29.92 -1.48
N ARG A 129 1.69 29.14 -1.98
CA ARG A 129 3.08 29.57 -2.21
C ARG A 129 3.79 30.11 -0.95
N LEU A 130 3.33 29.73 0.24
CA LEU A 130 4.04 30.01 1.50
C LEU A 130 5.42 29.36 1.46
N SER A 131 6.46 30.09 1.91
CA SER A 131 7.80 29.55 2.10
C SER A 131 8.19 29.64 3.57
N THR A 132 8.65 28.54 4.16
CA THR A 132 9.24 28.53 5.50
C THR A 132 10.69 28.03 5.44
N GLU A 133 11.61 28.68 6.15
CA GLU A 133 13.00 28.19 6.29
C GLU A 133 13.06 26.98 7.23
N GLY A 134 12.26 27.02 8.29
CA GLY A 134 12.05 25.94 9.25
C GLY A 134 10.62 25.41 9.17
N ASP A 135 10.07 25.06 10.34
CA ASP A 135 8.87 24.24 10.40
C ASP A 135 7.57 25.07 10.19
N LEU A 136 6.53 24.38 9.73
CA LEU A 136 5.14 24.85 9.83
C LEU A 136 4.36 23.94 10.79
N HIS A 137 3.99 24.47 11.95
CA HIS A 137 3.27 23.71 12.97
C HIS A 137 1.83 24.20 13.06
N LEU A 138 0.89 23.27 12.92
CA LEU A 138 -0.54 23.45 13.12
C LEU A 138 -1.15 22.36 14.04
N PRO A 139 -0.45 21.82 15.05
CA PRO A 139 -0.97 20.71 15.82
C PRO A 139 -2.15 21.14 16.69
N ARG A 140 -3.15 20.24 16.78
CA ARG A 140 -4.38 20.42 17.56
C ARG A 140 -5.17 21.67 17.18
N CYS A 141 -4.94 22.24 16.00
CA CYS A 141 -5.72 23.36 15.52
C CYS A 141 -7.09 22.90 15.00
N THR A 142 -8.06 23.82 14.98
CA THR A 142 -9.36 23.62 14.36
C THR A 142 -9.53 24.61 13.20
N VAL A 143 -9.70 24.09 11.98
CA VAL A 143 -9.81 24.88 10.75
C VAL A 143 -11.03 24.45 9.93
N PRO A 144 -12.24 24.96 10.23
CA PRO A 144 -13.47 24.49 9.60
C PRO A 144 -13.56 24.79 8.10
N GLY A 145 -12.93 25.89 7.63
CA GLY A 145 -12.96 26.32 6.23
C GLY A 145 -11.83 25.77 5.34
N GLY A 146 -11.10 24.77 5.83
CA GLY A 146 -9.99 24.13 5.13
C GLY A 146 -8.67 24.92 5.15
N ILE A 147 -7.62 24.26 4.67
CA ILE A 147 -6.26 24.79 4.58
C ILE A 147 -5.78 24.74 3.14
N ARG A 148 -5.26 25.85 2.63
CA ARG A 148 -4.64 25.91 1.31
C ARG A 148 -3.13 26.09 1.42
N LEU A 149 -2.37 25.13 0.92
CA LEU A 149 -0.91 25.06 0.87
C LEU A 149 -0.41 24.77 -0.56
N THR A 150 -1.19 25.13 -1.58
CA THR A 150 -0.84 24.93 -2.99
C THR A 150 0.52 25.56 -3.29
N ASP A 151 1.43 24.78 -3.87
CA ASP A 151 2.80 25.18 -4.22
C ASP A 151 3.62 25.78 -3.05
N ALA A 152 3.27 25.44 -1.80
CA ALA A 152 4.03 25.87 -0.62
C ALA A 152 5.35 25.08 -0.50
N HIS A 153 6.35 25.70 0.12
CA HIS A 153 7.69 25.16 0.36
C HIS A 153 7.99 25.21 1.85
N ILE A 154 8.10 24.05 2.49
CA ILE A 154 8.40 23.91 3.91
C ILE A 154 9.84 23.41 4.06
N GLY A 155 10.69 24.25 4.66
CA GLY A 155 12.15 24.03 4.73
C GLY A 155 12.59 22.89 5.65
N THR A 156 11.73 22.45 6.56
CA THR A 156 11.94 21.29 7.43
C THR A 156 10.66 20.44 7.50
N ASP A 157 9.94 20.45 8.62
CA ASP A 157 8.79 19.58 8.90
C ASP A 157 7.45 20.32 8.80
N LEU A 158 6.44 19.61 8.28
CA LEU A 158 5.05 20.04 8.31
C LEU A 158 4.29 19.21 9.35
N LEU A 159 3.94 19.82 10.48
CA LEU A 159 3.30 19.15 11.60
C LEU A 159 1.82 19.55 11.72
N LEU A 160 0.93 18.60 11.43
CA LEU A 160 -0.52 18.72 11.45
C LEU A 160 -1.17 17.80 12.51
N ASN A 161 -0.39 17.29 13.47
CA ASN A 161 -0.84 16.28 14.41
C ASN A 161 -2.10 16.72 15.18
N GLN A 162 -3.13 15.87 15.19
CA GLN A 162 -4.41 16.10 15.85
C GLN A 162 -5.19 17.33 15.31
N LEU A 163 -4.90 17.77 14.09
CA LEU A 163 -5.66 18.81 13.40
C LEU A 163 -7.10 18.34 13.14
N VAL A 164 -8.06 19.21 13.39
CA VAL A 164 -9.46 19.05 12.94
C VAL A 164 -9.70 20.03 11.81
N VAL A 165 -9.97 19.53 10.61
CA VAL A 165 -10.11 20.34 9.40
C VAL A 165 -11.41 20.01 8.67
N GLY A 166 -12.20 21.05 8.39
CA GLY A 166 -13.40 20.96 7.58
C GLY A 166 -13.11 21.21 6.09
N GLN A 167 -14.15 21.14 5.27
CA GLN A 167 -14.03 21.32 3.83
C GLN A 167 -14.29 22.76 3.41
N ASP A 168 -13.57 23.20 2.38
CA ASP A 168 -13.86 24.44 1.69
C ASP A 168 -15.05 24.30 0.72
N ARG A 169 -15.35 25.37 -0.03
CA ARG A 169 -16.44 25.39 -1.02
C ARG A 169 -16.24 24.42 -2.19
N SER A 170 -15.02 23.93 -2.40
CA SER A 170 -14.68 22.94 -3.42
C SER A 170 -14.68 21.49 -2.89
N GLY A 171 -15.00 21.30 -1.60
CA GLY A 171 -14.98 19.99 -0.96
C GLY A 171 -13.57 19.53 -0.55
N GLN A 172 -12.59 20.45 -0.52
CA GLN A 172 -11.21 20.15 -0.11
C GLN A 172 -10.98 20.55 1.33
N ALA A 173 -10.46 19.62 2.13
CA ALA A 173 -10.03 19.88 3.50
C ALA A 173 -8.65 20.51 3.53
N ILE A 174 -7.70 19.90 2.80
CA ILE A 174 -6.33 20.39 2.66
C ILE A 174 -5.97 20.37 1.17
N SER A 175 -5.69 21.54 0.61
CA SER A 175 -5.27 21.71 -0.77
C SER A 175 -3.76 21.97 -0.82
N ALA A 176 -2.96 20.90 -0.97
CA ALA A 176 -1.50 20.92 -0.92
C ALA A 176 -0.89 20.33 -2.21
N ASP A 177 -1.50 20.63 -3.35
CA ASP A 177 -0.94 20.29 -4.65
C ASP A 177 0.37 21.04 -4.88
N GLY A 178 1.39 20.35 -5.37
CA GLY A 178 2.72 20.92 -5.59
C GLY A 178 3.52 21.23 -4.30
N LEU A 179 2.99 20.89 -3.12
CA LEU A 179 3.68 21.08 -1.83
C LEU A 179 5.05 20.40 -1.85
N THR A 180 6.08 21.12 -1.40
CA THR A 180 7.40 20.56 -1.12
C THR A 180 7.69 20.66 0.37
N VAL A 181 7.97 19.53 1.01
CA VAL A 181 8.42 19.44 2.42
C VAL A 181 9.81 18.83 2.42
N ALA A 182 10.78 19.52 3.00
CA ALA A 182 12.17 19.07 2.97
C ALA A 182 12.41 17.81 3.81
N GLN A 183 11.66 17.65 4.91
CA GLN A 183 11.76 16.51 5.82
C GLN A 183 10.38 15.84 5.96
N ASP A 184 9.84 15.73 7.16
CA ASP A 184 8.65 14.93 7.45
C ASP A 184 7.34 15.72 7.31
N MET A 185 6.31 15.06 6.78
CA MET A 185 4.92 15.52 6.89
C MET A 185 4.19 14.62 7.87
N GLU A 186 3.93 15.15 9.06
CA GLU A 186 3.21 14.44 10.12
C GLU A 186 1.78 14.94 10.23
N ALA A 187 0.83 14.08 9.92
CA ALA A 187 -0.59 14.34 10.02
C ALA A 187 -1.24 13.19 10.81
N GLU A 188 -0.70 12.89 11.99
CA GLU A 188 -1.18 11.83 12.86
C GLU A 188 -2.44 12.25 13.62
N LEU A 189 -3.39 11.33 13.78
CA LEU A 189 -4.65 11.54 14.51
C LEU A 189 -5.47 12.72 13.98
N VAL A 190 -5.31 13.07 12.70
CA VAL A 190 -6.04 14.15 12.02
C VAL A 190 -7.47 13.74 11.77
N GLU A 191 -8.41 14.66 11.94
CA GLU A 191 -9.80 14.52 11.51
C GLU A 191 -10.05 15.46 10.34
N ALA A 192 -10.17 14.91 9.14
CA ALA A 192 -10.40 15.69 7.93
C ALA A 192 -11.78 15.36 7.34
N ALA A 193 -12.62 16.37 7.21
CA ALA A 193 -13.85 16.32 6.44
C ALA A 193 -13.62 17.01 5.08
N GLY A 194 -13.64 16.24 3.99
CA GLY A 194 -13.30 16.67 2.64
C GLY A 194 -12.06 15.96 2.06
N GLU A 195 -11.67 16.34 0.84
CA GLU A 195 -10.49 15.80 0.15
C GLU A 195 -9.18 16.41 0.70
N ILE A 196 -8.21 15.56 1.05
CA ILE A 196 -6.80 15.96 1.20
C ILE A 196 -6.11 15.74 -0.15
N SER A 197 -5.72 16.83 -0.81
CA SER A 197 -5.02 16.79 -2.09
C SER A 197 -3.54 17.07 -1.91
N LEU A 198 -2.70 16.12 -2.33
CA LEU A 198 -1.23 16.15 -2.30
C LEU A 198 -0.68 15.82 -3.69
N ARG A 199 -1.34 16.31 -4.75
CA ARG A 199 -0.95 15.96 -6.11
C ARG A 199 0.40 16.56 -6.44
N SER A 200 1.28 15.73 -7.00
CA SER A 200 2.66 16.12 -7.34
C SER A 200 3.46 16.66 -6.14
N ALA A 201 3.04 16.38 -4.90
CA ALA A 201 3.77 16.81 -3.71
C ALA A 201 5.08 16.01 -3.55
N ARG A 202 6.09 16.65 -2.95
CA ARG A 202 7.41 16.07 -2.69
C ARG A 202 7.70 16.16 -1.19
N ILE A 203 7.96 15.03 -0.57
CA ILE A 203 8.22 14.91 0.87
C ILE A 203 9.58 14.23 1.04
N GLY A 204 10.56 14.96 1.58
CA GLY A 204 11.94 14.48 1.72
C GLY A 204 12.15 13.45 2.84
N GLY A 205 11.16 13.30 3.72
CA GLY A 205 11.13 12.33 4.81
C GLY A 205 9.96 11.36 4.67
N ARG A 206 9.25 11.14 5.78
CA ARG A 206 8.04 10.28 5.85
C ARG A 206 6.76 11.10 5.71
N LEU A 207 5.71 10.43 5.20
CA LEU A 207 4.33 10.92 5.25
C LEU A 207 3.55 10.07 6.24
N SER A 208 3.22 10.63 7.41
CA SER A 208 2.50 9.90 8.46
C SER A 208 1.04 10.36 8.54
N LEU A 209 0.09 9.44 8.36
CA LEU A 209 -1.35 9.63 8.57
C LEU A 209 -1.87 8.67 9.66
N ARG A 210 -1.01 8.32 10.63
CA ARG A 210 -1.33 7.29 11.62
C ARG A 210 -2.52 7.68 12.49
N GLY A 211 -3.50 6.79 12.59
CA GLY A 211 -4.70 6.99 13.39
C GLY A 211 -5.63 8.10 12.88
N SER A 212 -5.37 8.66 11.70
CA SER A 212 -6.16 9.74 11.14
C SER A 212 -7.49 9.21 10.58
N THR A 213 -8.50 10.06 10.59
CA THR A 213 -9.84 9.80 10.07
C THR A 213 -10.13 10.76 8.93
N LEU A 214 -10.15 10.23 7.72
CA LEU A 214 -10.42 10.98 6.50
C LEU A 214 -11.86 10.68 6.05
N ARG A 215 -12.70 11.69 5.92
CA ARG A 215 -14.12 11.55 5.56
C ARG A 215 -14.44 12.41 4.35
N ASN A 216 -14.68 11.76 3.22
CA ASN A 216 -15.27 12.36 2.03
C ASN A 216 -16.24 11.38 1.34
N PRO A 217 -17.35 10.99 2.01
CA PRO A 217 -18.24 9.94 1.52
C PRO A 217 -18.94 10.30 0.20
N TYR A 218 -19.21 11.59 -0.02
CA TYR A 218 -19.88 12.10 -1.22
C TYR A 218 -18.91 12.50 -2.35
N GLY A 219 -17.64 12.74 -2.02
CA GLY A 219 -16.61 13.08 -2.99
C GLY A 219 -15.98 11.86 -3.66
N ARG A 220 -15.13 12.10 -4.65
CA ARG A 220 -14.42 11.02 -5.34
C ARG A 220 -13.25 10.48 -4.52
N TYR A 221 -12.53 11.36 -3.84
CA TYR A 221 -11.33 11.00 -3.08
C TYR A 221 -11.36 11.66 -1.70
N ALA A 222 -11.07 10.89 -0.65
CA ALA A 222 -10.69 11.42 0.65
C ALA A 222 -9.20 11.76 0.70
N LEU A 223 -8.35 10.98 0.00
CA LEU A 223 -6.93 11.24 -0.16
C LEU A 223 -6.53 11.17 -1.64
N ASN A 224 -6.00 12.27 -2.16
CA ASN A 224 -5.60 12.41 -3.55
C ASN A 224 -4.12 12.80 -3.66
N ALA A 225 -3.24 11.81 -3.66
CA ALA A 225 -1.79 11.95 -3.70
C ALA A 225 -1.21 11.36 -5.00
N ALA A 226 -1.80 11.74 -6.14
CA ALA A 226 -1.30 11.31 -7.45
C ALA A 226 0.07 11.95 -7.76
N ARG A 227 1.02 11.15 -8.25
CA ARG A 227 2.41 11.54 -8.53
C ARG A 227 3.14 12.10 -7.29
N VAL A 228 2.76 11.66 -6.10
CA VAL A 228 3.48 12.02 -4.87
C VAL A 228 4.84 11.34 -4.85
N THR A 229 5.87 12.06 -4.41
CA THR A 229 7.17 11.47 -4.10
C THR A 229 7.39 11.57 -2.61
N VAL A 230 7.61 10.44 -1.95
CA VAL A 230 7.99 10.35 -0.54
C VAL A 230 9.32 9.62 -0.49
N GLU A 231 10.38 10.30 -0.05
CA GLU A 231 11.73 9.72 -0.03
C GLU A 231 11.85 8.54 0.94
N HIS A 232 11.02 8.48 1.99
CA HIS A 232 10.98 7.36 2.92
C HIS A 232 9.67 6.56 2.83
N THR A 233 8.83 6.64 3.87
CA THR A 233 7.69 5.74 4.08
C THR A 233 6.38 6.51 4.18
N LEU A 234 5.33 5.95 3.57
CA LEU A 234 3.95 6.35 3.81
C LEU A 234 3.33 5.46 4.89
N TYR A 235 2.87 6.04 5.99
CA TYR A 235 2.19 5.34 7.08
C TYR A 235 0.68 5.62 7.10
N LEU A 236 -0.10 4.58 6.81
CA LEU A 236 -1.56 4.51 6.96
C LEU A 236 -1.89 3.46 8.03
N SER A 237 -1.34 3.59 9.24
CA SER A 237 -1.48 2.60 10.31
C SER A 237 -2.20 3.16 11.54
N SER A 238 -2.34 2.36 12.60
CA SER A 238 -2.80 2.89 13.88
C SER A 238 -1.84 3.93 14.44
N GLY A 239 -2.39 5.03 14.95
CA GLY A 239 -1.69 6.01 15.76
C GLY A 239 -2.03 5.83 17.23
N TRP A 240 -1.18 6.31 18.10
CA TRP A 240 -1.45 6.45 19.53
C TRP A 240 -1.01 7.84 19.94
N LEU A 241 -1.58 8.37 21.03
CA LEU A 241 -0.99 9.57 21.63
C LEU A 241 0.36 9.18 22.23
N SER A 242 1.43 9.39 21.46
CA SER A 242 2.79 9.36 21.95
C SER A 242 3.22 10.80 22.15
N GLY A 243 3.75 11.15 23.32
CA GLY A 243 4.38 12.46 23.50
C GLY A 243 5.63 12.67 22.64
N HIS A 244 6.13 11.62 21.96
CA HIS A 244 7.34 11.62 21.13
C HIS A 244 7.10 10.82 19.83
N LEU A 245 7.67 11.34 18.73
CA LEU A 245 7.34 11.09 17.31
C LEU A 245 7.91 9.81 16.69
N ASP A 246 8.31 8.81 17.48
CA ASP A 246 8.93 7.60 16.95
C ASP A 246 7.95 6.45 16.73
N GLY A 247 8.09 5.81 15.56
CA GLY A 247 7.26 4.71 15.07
C GLY A 247 7.50 3.36 15.76
N GLY A 248 7.32 3.32 17.07
CA GLY A 248 7.40 2.12 17.89
C GLY A 248 6.08 1.34 18.03
N THR A 249 6.12 0.21 18.71
CA THR A 249 4.90 -0.44 19.23
C THR A 249 4.29 0.46 20.30
N PRO A 250 2.96 0.69 20.32
CA PRO A 250 2.34 1.50 21.36
C PRO A 250 2.70 0.95 22.75
N PRO A 251 3.08 1.82 23.72
CA PRO A 251 3.27 1.39 25.09
C PRO A 251 2.01 0.70 25.61
N VAL A 252 2.19 -0.33 26.45
CA VAL A 252 1.09 -1.12 27.01
C VAL A 252 0.12 -0.18 27.74
N GLY A 253 -1.16 -0.22 27.38
CA GLY A 253 -2.23 0.58 28.00
C GLY A 253 -2.58 1.89 27.30
N VAL A 254 -1.86 2.30 26.25
CA VAL A 254 -2.21 3.52 25.49
C VAL A 254 -3.37 3.26 24.53
N ARG A 255 -4.37 4.15 24.53
CA ARG A 255 -5.47 4.10 23.55
C ARG A 255 -4.91 4.32 22.13
N THR A 256 -5.02 3.30 21.29
CA THR A 256 -4.70 3.37 19.88
C THR A 256 -5.94 3.75 19.08
N ARG A 257 -5.76 4.64 18.10
CA ARG A 257 -6.77 4.95 17.09
C ARG A 257 -6.30 4.39 15.76
N ARG A 258 -7.16 3.65 15.07
CA ARG A 258 -6.86 3.11 13.74
C ARG A 258 -7.01 4.19 12.68
N PHE A 259 -6.23 4.07 11.60
CA PHE A 259 -6.49 4.86 10.40
C PHE A 259 -7.81 4.42 9.76
N SER A 260 -8.67 5.38 9.45
CA SER A 260 -9.97 5.16 8.81
C SER A 260 -10.17 6.14 7.67
N CYS A 261 -10.52 5.63 6.51
CA CYS A 261 -10.76 6.43 5.31
C CYS A 261 -12.13 6.07 4.74
N GLU A 262 -13.03 7.06 4.72
CA GLU A 262 -14.34 7.01 4.05
C GLU A 262 -14.24 7.85 2.78
N GLY A 263 -14.09 7.20 1.62
CA GLY A 263 -13.83 7.88 0.35
C GLY A 263 -12.66 7.26 -0.42
N GLY A 264 -12.57 7.54 -1.72
CA GLY A 264 -11.50 6.99 -2.57
C GLY A 264 -10.11 7.44 -2.13
N VAL A 265 -9.11 6.61 -2.38
CA VAL A 265 -7.70 6.94 -2.14
C VAL A 265 -6.93 6.77 -3.44
N ARG A 266 -6.24 7.81 -3.89
CA ARG A 266 -5.43 7.78 -5.11
C ARG A 266 -3.98 8.06 -4.79
N LEU A 267 -3.12 7.09 -5.07
CA LEU A 267 -1.66 7.12 -4.96
C LEU A 267 -0.99 6.83 -6.32
N ASP A 268 -1.75 7.00 -7.42
CA ASP A 268 -1.30 6.70 -8.77
C ASP A 268 0.02 7.39 -9.11
N ASP A 269 0.95 6.68 -9.76
CA ASP A 269 2.28 7.15 -10.16
C ASP A 269 3.14 7.65 -8.98
N GLY A 270 2.80 7.25 -7.75
CA GLY A 270 3.55 7.59 -6.55
C GLY A 270 4.89 6.85 -6.44
N ARG A 271 5.91 7.50 -5.88
CA ARG A 271 7.23 6.92 -5.61
C ARG A 271 7.51 6.99 -4.12
N PHE A 272 7.89 5.85 -3.54
CA PHE A 272 8.17 5.71 -2.12
C PHE A 272 9.53 5.05 -1.96
N GLY A 273 10.48 5.73 -1.33
CA GLY A 273 11.86 5.24 -1.25
C GLY A 273 12.05 4.04 -0.33
N ASN A 274 11.18 3.85 0.67
CA ASN A 274 11.25 2.69 1.57
C ASN A 274 10.00 1.82 1.50
N ALA A 275 8.84 2.34 1.92
CA ALA A 275 7.64 1.51 2.05
C ALA A 275 6.32 2.27 1.94
N VAL A 276 5.27 1.56 1.55
CA VAL A 276 3.88 1.97 1.74
C VAL A 276 3.24 1.00 2.73
N ILE A 277 2.90 1.49 3.92
CA ILE A 277 2.41 0.68 5.03
C ILE A 277 0.96 1.05 5.34
N ALA A 278 0.03 0.16 5.03
CA ALA A 278 -1.34 0.19 5.51
C ALA A 278 -1.58 -1.01 6.43
N ASP A 279 -1.49 -0.76 7.74
CA ASP A 279 -1.63 -1.78 8.79
C ASP A 279 -2.86 -1.49 9.65
N LYS A 280 -3.76 -2.47 9.74
CA LYS A 280 -5.07 -2.38 10.42
C LYS A 280 -5.89 -1.15 10.01
N ALA A 281 -5.64 -0.66 8.79
CA ALA A 281 -6.37 0.43 8.18
C ALA A 281 -7.78 -0.03 7.77
N ARG A 282 -8.74 0.89 7.85
CA ARG A 282 -10.11 0.69 7.38
C ARG A 282 -10.38 1.59 6.19
N PHE A 283 -10.82 0.99 5.08
CA PHE A 283 -11.21 1.71 3.87
C PHE A 283 -12.68 1.42 3.56
N HIS A 284 -13.51 2.44 3.75
CA HIS A 284 -14.91 2.41 3.36
C HIS A 284 -15.08 3.18 2.04
N LEU A 285 -15.37 2.45 0.98
CA LEU A 285 -15.44 2.96 -0.39
C LEU A 285 -16.85 2.72 -0.93
N VAL A 286 -17.51 3.78 -1.39
CA VAL A 286 -18.89 3.75 -1.88
C VAL A 286 -18.93 4.01 -3.39
N GLY A 287 -19.76 3.24 -4.10
CA GLY A 287 -20.00 3.41 -5.53
C GLY A 287 -18.75 3.21 -6.40
N ALA A 288 -18.30 4.28 -7.07
CA ALA A 288 -17.15 4.26 -7.98
C ALA A 288 -15.80 4.59 -7.30
N GLN A 289 -15.78 4.77 -5.98
CA GLN A 289 -14.56 5.04 -5.23
C GLN A 289 -13.64 3.81 -5.23
N THR A 290 -12.33 4.06 -5.34
CA THR A 290 -11.31 3.00 -5.40
C THR A 290 -10.11 3.35 -4.51
N LEU A 291 -9.42 2.30 -4.04
CA LEU A 291 -8.05 2.39 -3.54
C LEU A 291 -7.10 2.16 -4.71
N SER A 292 -6.65 3.25 -5.32
CA SER A 292 -5.84 3.23 -6.53
C SER A 292 -4.37 3.42 -6.19
N LEU A 293 -3.59 2.38 -6.44
CA LEU A 293 -2.14 2.27 -6.27
C LEU A 293 -1.50 2.01 -7.65
N ARG A 294 -2.02 2.62 -8.72
CA ARG A 294 -1.56 2.31 -10.09
C ARG A 294 -0.17 2.84 -10.32
N ARG A 295 0.71 2.02 -10.92
CA ARG A 295 2.08 2.39 -11.27
C ARG A 295 2.90 2.96 -10.10
N ILE A 296 2.56 2.57 -8.87
CA ILE A 296 3.41 2.93 -7.72
C ILE A 296 4.75 2.21 -7.82
N GLN A 297 5.78 2.84 -7.27
CA GLN A 297 7.11 2.25 -7.12
C GLN A 297 7.49 2.30 -5.64
N THR A 298 7.69 1.13 -5.03
CA THR A 298 8.09 1.05 -3.62
C THR A 298 8.86 -0.24 -3.32
N PRO A 299 9.92 -0.21 -2.50
CA PRO A 299 10.59 -1.44 -2.08
C PRO A 299 9.71 -2.36 -1.23
N GLU A 300 8.83 -1.84 -0.37
CA GLU A 300 7.91 -2.66 0.43
C GLU A 300 6.47 -2.12 0.32
N LEU A 301 5.53 -3.00 -0.03
CA LEU A 301 4.10 -2.72 0.10
C LEU A 301 3.52 -3.64 1.19
N ARG A 302 3.10 -3.03 2.30
CA ARG A 302 2.38 -3.72 3.36
C ARG A 302 0.89 -3.36 3.32
N LEU A 303 0.06 -4.33 2.96
CA LEU A 303 -1.40 -4.24 2.94
C LEU A 303 -1.98 -5.28 3.90
N THR A 304 -2.09 -4.93 5.18
CA THR A 304 -2.53 -5.82 6.26
C THR A 304 -3.77 -5.23 6.93
N LEU A 305 -4.92 -5.34 6.25
CA LEU A 305 -6.18 -4.74 6.70
C LEU A 305 -6.95 -5.69 7.63
N ASP A 306 -7.64 -5.12 8.62
CA ASP A 306 -8.50 -5.87 9.54
C ASP A 306 -9.73 -6.44 8.80
N GLU A 307 -10.30 -5.63 7.90
CA GLU A 307 -11.48 -5.95 7.11
C GLU A 307 -11.20 -5.60 5.63
N PRO A 308 -11.74 -6.37 4.66
CA PRO A 308 -11.56 -6.07 3.25
C PRO A 308 -12.24 -4.74 2.91
N PRO A 309 -11.67 -3.93 2.00
CA PRO A 309 -12.31 -2.69 1.59
C PRO A 309 -13.64 -2.97 0.88
N SER A 310 -14.62 -2.10 1.08
CA SER A 310 -15.96 -2.22 0.46
C SER A 310 -15.97 -1.94 -1.06
N GLY A 311 -14.89 -1.39 -1.60
CA GLY A 311 -14.73 -1.03 -3.02
C GLY A 311 -13.54 -1.73 -3.68
N ARG A 312 -13.13 -1.20 -4.83
CA ARG A 312 -12.08 -1.83 -5.65
C ARG A 312 -10.67 -1.38 -5.24
N ILE A 313 -9.72 -2.30 -5.30
CA ILE A 313 -8.28 -2.03 -5.22
C ILE A 313 -7.68 -2.13 -6.63
N SER A 314 -6.91 -1.14 -7.05
CA SER A 314 -6.20 -1.19 -8.33
C SER A 314 -4.69 -1.10 -8.10
N LEU A 315 -3.97 -2.15 -8.46
CA LEU A 315 -2.51 -2.25 -8.45
C LEU A 315 -1.92 -2.29 -9.87
N ALA A 316 -2.70 -1.88 -10.87
CA ALA A 316 -2.28 -1.93 -12.26
C ALA A 316 -0.94 -1.21 -12.49
N GLY A 317 0.04 -1.94 -13.03
CA GLY A 317 1.39 -1.47 -13.33
C GLY A 317 2.27 -1.18 -12.12
N ALA A 318 1.83 -1.50 -10.90
CA ALA A 318 2.62 -1.26 -9.69
C ALA A 318 3.85 -2.18 -9.64
N ARG A 319 4.97 -1.63 -9.17
CA ARG A 319 6.24 -2.32 -8.98
C ARG A 319 6.62 -2.29 -7.51
N VAL A 320 6.66 -3.46 -6.91
CA VAL A 320 6.93 -3.65 -5.49
C VAL A 320 8.15 -4.56 -5.33
N GLY A 321 9.02 -4.31 -4.35
CA GLY A 321 10.05 -5.29 -3.97
C GLY A 321 9.42 -6.44 -3.19
N ASN A 322 9.07 -6.17 -1.94
CA ASN A 322 8.43 -7.11 -1.02
C ASN A 322 6.93 -6.79 -0.83
N LEU A 323 6.07 -7.76 -1.08
CA LEU A 323 4.63 -7.69 -0.78
C LEU A 323 4.32 -8.40 0.54
N THR A 324 3.93 -7.63 1.55
CA THR A 324 3.39 -8.15 2.82
C THR A 324 1.89 -7.93 2.84
N ASP A 325 1.12 -9.01 2.84
CA ASP A 325 -0.33 -8.94 2.81
C ASP A 325 -0.99 -9.96 3.72
N ALA A 326 -2.26 -9.74 4.02
CA ALA A 326 -3.08 -10.72 4.72
C ALA A 326 -4.30 -11.11 3.88
N ARG A 327 -4.82 -12.32 4.07
CA ARG A 327 -6.03 -12.80 3.38
C ARG A 327 -7.22 -11.85 3.54
N SER A 328 -7.38 -11.22 4.71
CA SER A 328 -8.44 -10.25 5.02
C SER A 328 -8.31 -8.93 4.26
N SER A 329 -7.18 -8.66 3.62
CA SER A 329 -6.85 -7.36 3.04
C SER A 329 -7.42 -7.14 1.64
N TRP A 330 -7.90 -8.20 1.01
CA TRP A 330 -8.30 -8.19 -0.39
C TRP A 330 -9.83 -8.24 -0.51
N PRO A 331 -10.44 -7.42 -1.39
CA PRO A 331 -11.86 -7.50 -1.67
C PRO A 331 -12.19 -8.79 -2.43
N GLY A 332 -13.50 -9.09 -2.55
CA GLY A 332 -14.00 -10.26 -3.28
C GLY A 332 -13.82 -10.18 -4.80
N ALA A 333 -14.42 -11.15 -5.50
CA ALA A 333 -14.29 -11.31 -6.95
C ALA A 333 -14.63 -10.03 -7.74
N GLY A 334 -13.78 -9.69 -8.72
CA GLY A 334 -13.90 -8.47 -9.52
C GLY A 334 -13.57 -7.15 -8.79
N GLY A 335 -13.16 -7.23 -7.53
CA GLY A 335 -12.76 -6.07 -6.72
C GLY A 335 -11.29 -5.65 -6.88
N ILE A 336 -10.51 -6.34 -7.71
CA ILE A 336 -9.05 -6.17 -7.79
C ILE A 336 -8.60 -6.06 -9.24
N ASP A 337 -7.76 -5.07 -9.54
CA ASP A 337 -7.06 -4.95 -10.82
C ASP A 337 -5.56 -5.16 -10.60
N LEU A 338 -5.01 -6.22 -11.20
CA LEU A 338 -3.60 -6.63 -11.12
C LEU A 338 -2.86 -6.47 -12.45
N ALA A 339 -3.43 -5.78 -13.45
CA ALA A 339 -2.84 -5.69 -14.78
C ALA A 339 -1.41 -5.12 -14.74
N GLY A 340 -0.39 -5.93 -15.06
CA GLY A 340 1.02 -5.52 -15.03
C GLY A 340 1.58 -5.28 -13.61
N PHE A 341 0.93 -5.78 -12.57
CA PHE A 341 1.45 -5.75 -11.20
C PHE A 341 2.62 -6.75 -11.04
N SER A 342 3.75 -6.28 -10.51
CA SER A 342 4.94 -7.11 -10.29
C SER A 342 5.50 -6.95 -8.87
N TYR A 343 5.93 -8.06 -8.28
CA TYR A 343 6.64 -8.09 -6.99
C TYR A 343 7.76 -9.14 -7.00
N GLU A 344 8.84 -8.89 -6.25
CA GLU A 344 10.02 -9.77 -6.18
C GLU A 344 9.87 -10.84 -5.09
N SER A 345 9.40 -10.45 -3.91
CA SER A 345 9.23 -11.32 -2.75
C SER A 345 7.84 -11.18 -2.12
N LEU A 346 7.44 -12.22 -1.41
CA LEU A 346 6.10 -12.38 -0.86
C LEU A 346 6.21 -12.86 0.59
N ALA A 347 5.71 -12.06 1.52
CA ALA A 347 5.77 -12.33 2.96
C ALA A 347 4.37 -12.18 3.57
N PRO A 348 3.46 -13.16 3.37
CA PRO A 348 2.10 -13.05 3.88
C PRO A 348 2.07 -13.04 5.41
N GLN A 349 1.26 -12.16 5.99
CA GLN A 349 1.02 -12.12 7.42
C GLN A 349 -0.08 -13.13 7.80
N GLY A 350 0.30 -14.11 8.62
CA GLY A 350 -0.61 -15.18 9.05
C GLY A 350 -0.81 -16.28 8.00
N SER A 351 -1.88 -17.07 8.17
CA SER A 351 -2.15 -18.21 7.28
C SER A 351 -2.78 -17.75 5.97
N PHE A 352 -2.01 -17.75 4.88
CA PHE A 352 -2.50 -17.56 3.52
C PHE A 352 -2.11 -18.76 2.64
N PRO A 353 -2.87 -19.86 2.67
CA PRO A 353 -2.52 -21.08 1.94
C PRO A 353 -2.56 -20.87 0.42
N LEU A 354 -1.64 -21.53 -0.29
CA LEU A 354 -1.44 -21.39 -1.73
C LEU A 354 -2.72 -21.59 -2.55
N SER A 355 -3.54 -22.59 -2.20
CA SER A 355 -4.80 -22.88 -2.90
C SER A 355 -5.77 -21.69 -2.87
N ARG A 356 -5.84 -20.97 -1.73
CA ARG A 356 -6.65 -19.76 -1.59
C ARG A 356 -6.05 -18.60 -2.37
N ARG A 357 -4.72 -18.49 -2.43
CA ARG A 357 -4.05 -17.46 -3.23
C ARG A 357 -4.23 -17.67 -4.73
N ILE A 358 -4.23 -18.92 -5.20
CA ILE A 358 -4.58 -19.26 -6.59
C ILE A 358 -6.04 -18.91 -6.90
N ALA A 359 -6.97 -19.19 -5.98
CA ALA A 359 -8.37 -18.78 -6.11
C ALA A 359 -8.51 -17.25 -6.17
N TRP A 360 -7.80 -16.53 -5.31
CA TRP A 360 -7.72 -15.07 -5.32
C TRP A 360 -7.23 -14.51 -6.67
N LEU A 361 -6.19 -15.11 -7.27
CA LEU A 361 -5.73 -14.73 -8.60
C LEU A 361 -6.79 -14.97 -9.68
N ALA A 362 -7.53 -16.08 -9.59
CA ALA A 362 -8.62 -16.37 -10.52
C ALA A 362 -9.77 -15.36 -10.37
N ASP A 363 -10.10 -14.97 -9.15
CA ASP A 363 -11.13 -13.98 -8.82
C ASP A 363 -10.73 -12.55 -9.26
N ALA A 364 -9.42 -12.24 -9.26
CA ALA A 364 -8.85 -10.99 -9.73
C ALA A 364 -8.68 -10.93 -11.27
N THR A 365 -8.73 -12.07 -11.96
CA THR A 365 -8.58 -12.17 -13.43
C THR A 365 -9.78 -12.89 -14.05
N PRO A 366 -10.92 -12.19 -14.26
CA PRO A 366 -12.11 -12.77 -14.89
C PRO A 366 -11.78 -13.35 -16.27
N GLU A 367 -11.02 -12.59 -17.05
CA GLU A 367 -10.41 -13.02 -18.30
C GLU A 367 -9.03 -13.64 -18.03
N TYR A 368 -8.66 -14.64 -18.85
CA TYR A 368 -7.38 -15.31 -18.68
C TYR A 368 -6.20 -14.35 -18.91
N ASN A 369 -5.48 -14.05 -17.83
CA ASN A 369 -4.21 -13.34 -17.88
C ASN A 369 -3.09 -14.22 -17.31
N PRO A 370 -2.04 -14.54 -18.09
CA PRO A 370 -0.92 -15.36 -17.61
C PRO A 370 -0.01 -14.66 -16.60
N ASP A 371 0.10 -13.33 -16.63
CA ASP A 371 1.16 -12.59 -15.95
C ASP A 371 1.12 -12.73 -14.42
N PRO A 372 -0.03 -12.56 -13.73
CA PRO A 372 -0.07 -12.66 -12.26
C PRO A 372 0.34 -14.04 -11.73
N TYR A 373 0.09 -15.10 -12.50
CA TYR A 373 0.52 -16.46 -12.17
C TYR A 373 2.04 -16.65 -12.33
N GLU A 374 2.65 -16.02 -13.34
CA GLU A 374 4.10 -16.07 -13.52
C GLU A 374 4.83 -15.31 -12.41
N THR A 375 4.35 -14.11 -12.07
CA THR A 375 4.91 -13.31 -10.97
C THR A 375 4.85 -14.08 -9.65
N LEU A 376 3.70 -14.67 -9.31
CA LEU A 376 3.58 -15.48 -8.09
C LEU A 376 4.53 -16.68 -8.11
N ALA A 377 4.62 -17.40 -9.23
CA ALA A 377 5.53 -18.54 -9.34
C ALA A 377 7.01 -18.12 -9.23
N GLN A 378 7.37 -16.96 -9.75
CA GLN A 378 8.73 -16.41 -9.65
C GLN A 378 9.07 -16.03 -8.21
N ALA A 379 8.17 -15.34 -7.50
CA ALA A 379 8.36 -14.99 -6.10
C ALA A 379 8.51 -16.24 -5.22
N LEU A 380 7.69 -17.27 -5.43
CA LEU A 380 7.78 -18.55 -4.70
C LEU A 380 9.10 -19.31 -4.99
N ARG A 381 9.63 -19.24 -6.21
CA ARG A 381 10.96 -19.80 -6.50
C ARG A 381 12.06 -19.01 -5.79
N GLY A 382 11.95 -17.69 -5.77
CA GLY A 382 12.88 -16.80 -5.07
C GLY A 382 12.96 -17.10 -3.57
N SER A 383 11.85 -17.51 -2.94
CA SER A 383 11.81 -17.94 -1.54
C SER A 383 12.20 -19.41 -1.30
N GLY A 384 12.52 -20.18 -2.35
CA GLY A 384 12.88 -21.60 -2.25
C GLY A 384 11.69 -22.58 -2.29
N GLU A 385 10.45 -22.10 -2.46
CA GLU A 385 9.23 -22.91 -2.51
C GLU A 385 8.93 -23.44 -3.93
N ASP A 386 9.90 -24.17 -4.49
CA ASP A 386 9.84 -24.70 -5.86
C ASP A 386 8.62 -25.59 -6.14
N SER A 387 8.18 -26.38 -5.15
CA SER A 387 7.00 -27.24 -5.28
C SER A 387 5.73 -26.42 -5.44
N GLN A 388 5.56 -25.38 -4.63
CA GLN A 388 4.42 -24.45 -4.70
C GLN A 388 4.42 -23.68 -6.01
N ALA A 389 5.58 -23.20 -6.48
CA ALA A 389 5.70 -22.53 -7.77
C ALA A 389 5.21 -23.40 -8.95
N ARG A 390 5.47 -24.72 -8.91
CA ARG A 390 4.96 -25.66 -9.93
C ARG A 390 3.44 -25.80 -9.86
N GLU A 391 2.84 -25.75 -8.67
CA GLU A 391 1.38 -25.81 -8.52
C GLU A 391 0.70 -24.55 -9.07
N VAL A 392 1.30 -23.37 -8.90
CA VAL A 392 0.80 -22.12 -9.51
C VAL A 392 0.84 -22.19 -11.03
N LEU A 393 1.95 -22.69 -11.61
CA LEU A 393 2.06 -22.84 -13.06
C LEU A 393 1.11 -23.92 -13.62
N LEU A 394 0.82 -24.97 -12.84
CA LEU A 394 -0.22 -25.93 -13.19
C LEU A 394 -1.60 -25.28 -13.20
N ALA A 395 -1.92 -24.45 -12.20
CA ALA A 395 -3.16 -23.68 -12.18
C ALA A 395 -3.28 -22.71 -13.37
N LYS A 396 -2.18 -22.06 -13.76
CA LYS A 396 -2.08 -21.25 -14.99
C LYS A 396 -2.47 -22.05 -16.25
N GLN A 397 -1.96 -23.28 -16.41
CA GLN A 397 -2.31 -24.12 -17.57
C GLN A 397 -3.77 -24.60 -17.52
N ARG A 398 -4.33 -24.85 -16.34
CA ARG A 398 -5.76 -25.19 -16.18
C ARG A 398 -6.67 -24.06 -16.62
N ARG A 399 -6.36 -22.81 -16.27
CA ARG A 399 -7.09 -21.63 -16.74
C ARG A 399 -6.92 -21.42 -18.24
N ARG A 400 -5.71 -21.61 -18.78
CA ARG A 400 -5.48 -21.58 -20.24
C ARG A 400 -6.33 -22.60 -20.98
N ARG A 401 -6.53 -23.79 -20.41
CA ARG A 401 -7.37 -24.84 -21.02
C ARG A 401 -8.81 -24.38 -21.21
N GLU A 402 -9.33 -23.53 -20.32
CA GLU A 402 -10.71 -23.03 -20.41
C GLU A 402 -10.96 -22.19 -21.68
N THR A 403 -9.90 -21.55 -22.20
CA THR A 403 -9.96 -20.72 -23.43
C THR A 403 -9.76 -21.51 -24.72
N LEU A 404 -9.39 -22.80 -24.64
CA LEU A 404 -9.15 -23.64 -25.82
C LEU A 404 -10.44 -24.22 -26.43
N PRO A 405 -10.44 -24.57 -27.74
CA PRO A 405 -11.53 -25.34 -28.34
C PRO A 405 -11.66 -26.74 -27.73
N LEU A 406 -12.80 -27.42 -27.95
CA LEU A 406 -13.14 -28.71 -27.32
C LEU A 406 -12.03 -29.77 -27.45
N ALA A 407 -11.44 -29.92 -28.64
CA ALA A 407 -10.33 -30.86 -28.84
C ALA A 407 -9.11 -30.53 -27.96
N GLY A 408 -8.77 -29.24 -27.84
CA GLY A 408 -7.73 -28.75 -26.95
C GLY A 408 -8.04 -28.94 -25.47
N LYS A 409 -9.32 -28.87 -25.07
CA LYS A 409 -9.77 -29.19 -23.71
C LYS A 409 -9.59 -30.66 -23.37
N VAL A 410 -9.98 -31.57 -24.28
CA VAL A 410 -9.80 -33.02 -24.10
C VAL A 410 -8.32 -33.38 -24.01
N TRP A 411 -7.49 -32.85 -24.93
CA TRP A 411 -6.04 -33.07 -24.90
C TRP A 411 -5.40 -32.51 -23.62
N GLY A 412 -5.79 -31.30 -23.21
CA GLY A 412 -5.32 -30.70 -21.96
C GLY A 412 -5.77 -31.48 -20.71
N CYS A 413 -6.96 -32.08 -20.72
CA CYS A 413 -7.42 -32.96 -19.64
C CYS A 413 -6.56 -34.21 -19.55
N LEU A 414 -6.28 -34.86 -20.69
CA LEU A 414 -5.40 -36.01 -20.77
C LEU A 414 -3.99 -35.67 -20.24
N GLN A 415 -3.44 -34.50 -20.59
CA GLN A 415 -2.14 -34.03 -20.08
C GLN A 415 -2.14 -33.73 -18.56
N ASP A 416 -3.23 -33.21 -17.99
CA ASP A 416 -3.36 -32.91 -16.55
C ASP A 416 -3.40 -34.22 -15.73
N VAL A 417 -4.15 -35.22 -16.21
CA VAL A 417 -4.29 -36.54 -15.57
C VAL A 417 -3.01 -37.36 -15.65
N THR A 418 -2.36 -37.39 -16.81
CA THR A 418 -1.18 -38.23 -17.04
C THR A 418 0.09 -37.64 -16.42
N VAL A 419 0.46 -36.42 -16.80
CA VAL A 419 1.79 -35.83 -16.47
C VAL A 419 1.66 -34.48 -15.73
N GLY A 420 0.44 -33.98 -15.53
CA GLY A 420 0.21 -32.65 -14.93
C GLY A 420 0.91 -31.54 -15.73
N TYR A 421 0.83 -31.58 -17.06
CA TYR A 421 1.54 -30.68 -17.97
C TYR A 421 3.08 -30.68 -17.81
N GLY A 422 3.67 -31.76 -17.30
CA GLY A 422 5.11 -31.85 -17.05
C GLY A 422 5.56 -31.26 -15.70
N TYR A 423 4.63 -30.76 -14.88
CA TYR A 423 4.93 -30.23 -13.55
C TYR A 423 4.87 -31.29 -12.44
N ARG A 424 4.29 -32.47 -12.71
CA ARG A 424 4.19 -33.61 -11.76
C ARG A 424 4.72 -34.92 -12.38
N PRO A 425 6.04 -35.05 -12.64
CA PRO A 425 6.61 -36.22 -13.32
C PRO A 425 6.40 -37.54 -12.55
N GLY A 426 6.21 -37.51 -11.23
CA GLY A 426 5.89 -38.71 -10.44
C GLY A 426 4.59 -39.42 -10.87
N ARG A 427 3.63 -38.69 -11.46
CA ARG A 427 2.42 -39.32 -12.01
C ARG A 427 2.71 -40.17 -13.25
N ALA A 428 3.69 -39.79 -14.06
CA ALA A 428 4.08 -40.57 -15.23
C ALA A 428 4.67 -41.93 -14.81
N ALA A 429 5.45 -41.97 -13.73
CA ALA A 429 5.93 -43.23 -13.16
C ALA A 429 4.79 -44.10 -12.60
N LEU A 430 3.80 -43.50 -11.94
CA LEU A 430 2.60 -44.20 -11.49
C LEU A 430 1.81 -44.80 -12.67
N TRP A 431 1.58 -44.02 -13.73
CA TRP A 431 0.87 -44.50 -14.93
C TRP A 431 1.65 -45.61 -15.65
N MET A 432 2.98 -45.53 -15.67
CA MET A 432 3.83 -46.59 -16.20
C MET A 432 3.71 -47.87 -15.36
N ALA A 433 3.66 -47.77 -14.03
CA ALA A 433 3.41 -48.90 -13.13
C ALA A 433 2.00 -49.49 -13.30
N VAL A 434 0.97 -48.65 -13.50
CA VAL A 434 -0.41 -49.09 -13.78
C VAL A 434 -0.49 -49.81 -15.12
N LEU A 435 0.11 -49.25 -16.19
CA LEU A 435 0.17 -49.89 -17.51
C LEU A 435 0.92 -51.22 -17.45
N TRP A 436 2.00 -51.28 -16.68
CA TRP A 436 2.75 -52.52 -16.44
C TRP A 436 1.88 -53.57 -15.77
N ALA A 437 1.19 -53.22 -14.68
CA ALA A 437 0.32 -54.15 -13.96
C ALA A 437 -0.85 -54.65 -14.83
N VAL A 438 -1.50 -53.75 -15.58
CA VAL A 438 -2.59 -54.10 -16.50
C VAL A 438 -2.09 -55.02 -17.62
N GLY A 439 -0.94 -54.70 -18.22
CA GLY A 439 -0.31 -55.54 -19.24
C GLY A 439 0.06 -56.93 -18.70
N ALA A 440 0.70 -56.98 -17.52
CA ALA A 440 1.09 -58.22 -16.88
C ALA A 440 -0.13 -59.12 -16.59
N LEU A 441 -1.23 -58.55 -16.08
CA LEU A 441 -2.49 -59.26 -15.86
C LEU A 441 -3.12 -59.74 -17.16
N TYR A 442 -3.13 -58.91 -18.21
CA TYR A 442 -3.67 -59.28 -19.52
C TYR A 442 -2.91 -60.45 -20.16
N PHE A 443 -1.57 -60.43 -20.11
CA PHE A 443 -0.75 -61.51 -20.66
C PHE A 443 -0.73 -62.75 -19.75
N ALA A 444 -0.90 -62.61 -18.44
CA ALA A 444 -1.02 -63.74 -17.51
C ALA A 444 -2.33 -64.51 -17.68
N GLY A 445 -3.42 -63.83 -18.04
CA GLY A 445 -4.71 -64.44 -18.33
C GLY A 445 -4.80 -65.18 -19.68
N ARG A 446 -3.70 -65.24 -20.44
CA ARG A 446 -3.65 -65.87 -21.77
C ARG A 446 -2.62 -67.00 -21.81
N PRO A 447 -2.86 -68.04 -22.63
CA PRO A 447 -1.87 -69.08 -22.85
C PRO A 447 -0.59 -68.48 -23.46
N ALA A 448 0.55 -69.06 -23.09
CA ALA A 448 1.85 -68.61 -23.58
C ALA A 448 1.86 -68.59 -25.12
N PRO A 449 2.26 -67.48 -25.76
CA PRO A 449 2.38 -67.41 -27.21
C PRO A 449 3.46 -68.38 -27.69
N PRO A 450 3.40 -68.83 -28.97
CA PRO A 450 4.48 -69.64 -29.53
C PRO A 450 5.76 -68.81 -29.64
N PRO A 451 6.93 -69.41 -29.33
CA PRO A 451 8.22 -68.73 -29.46
C PRO A 451 8.52 -68.41 -30.92
N VAL A 452 9.29 -67.34 -31.16
CA VAL A 452 9.70 -66.92 -32.51
C VAL A 452 10.76 -67.87 -33.08
N ASP A 453 11.63 -68.39 -32.21
CA ASP A 453 12.76 -69.28 -32.50
C ASP A 453 12.80 -70.47 -31.51
N GLU A 454 13.01 -71.69 -31.99
CA GLU A 454 12.79 -72.94 -31.21
C GLU A 454 14.01 -73.36 -30.36
N GLN A 455 15.18 -72.76 -30.59
CA GLN A 455 16.47 -73.30 -30.13
C GLN A 455 17.01 -72.70 -28.81
N ALA A 456 16.53 -71.53 -28.37
CA ALA A 456 16.82 -70.97 -27.05
C ALA A 456 15.85 -69.83 -26.70
N TRP A 457 14.90 -70.06 -25.80
CA TRP A 457 13.93 -69.04 -25.38
C TRP A 457 13.91 -68.88 -23.85
N PRO A 458 13.82 -67.65 -23.34
CA PRO A 458 13.64 -67.42 -21.91
C PRO A 458 12.30 -67.96 -21.44
N HIS A 459 12.19 -68.34 -20.16
CA HIS A 459 10.92 -68.76 -19.58
C HIS A 459 9.84 -67.68 -19.76
N TRP A 460 8.65 -68.09 -20.20
CA TRP A 460 7.51 -67.20 -20.35
C TRP A 460 7.22 -66.48 -19.03
N ASN A 461 7.36 -65.16 -19.05
CA ASN A 461 7.00 -64.33 -17.91
C ASN A 461 6.19 -63.12 -18.40
N PRO A 462 4.86 -63.13 -18.20
CA PRO A 462 3.96 -62.06 -18.60
C PRO A 462 4.35 -60.68 -18.05
N ALA A 463 4.88 -60.64 -16.83
CA ALA A 463 5.27 -59.40 -16.18
C ALA A 463 6.56 -58.83 -16.75
N LEU A 464 7.52 -59.69 -17.12
CA LEU A 464 8.73 -59.25 -17.81
C LEU A 464 8.42 -58.82 -19.23
N LEU A 465 7.54 -59.53 -19.97
CA LEU A 465 7.09 -59.09 -21.29
C LEU A 465 6.42 -57.71 -21.23
N ALA A 466 5.50 -57.49 -20.28
CA ALA A 466 4.83 -56.21 -20.10
C ALA A 466 5.81 -55.08 -19.75
N LEU A 467 6.87 -55.37 -18.99
CA LEU A 467 7.90 -54.41 -18.63
C LEU A 467 8.81 -54.08 -19.83
N ASP A 468 9.18 -55.11 -20.61
CA ASP A 468 10.00 -55.01 -21.82
C ASP A 468 9.30 -54.17 -22.89
N LEU A 469 7.97 -54.29 -23.01
CA LEU A 469 7.15 -53.45 -23.90
C LEU A 469 6.97 -52.00 -23.43
N LEU A 470 7.27 -51.67 -22.17
CA LEU A 470 7.11 -50.31 -21.63
C LEU A 470 8.42 -49.55 -21.49
N LEU A 471 9.55 -50.26 -21.40
CA LEU A 471 10.89 -49.69 -21.23
C LEU A 471 11.62 -49.65 -22.58
N PRO A 472 11.58 -48.54 -23.34
CA PRO A 472 12.15 -48.50 -24.68
C PRO A 472 13.68 -48.66 -24.75
N PHE A 473 14.37 -48.55 -23.60
CA PHE A 473 15.83 -48.60 -23.51
C PHE A 473 16.35 -49.85 -22.80
N ALA A 474 15.47 -50.72 -22.28
CA ALA A 474 15.86 -51.95 -21.59
C ALA A 474 15.30 -53.13 -22.38
N ASP A 475 16.17 -54.03 -22.83
CA ASP A 475 15.78 -55.30 -23.43
C ASP A 475 15.91 -56.39 -22.36
N LEU A 476 14.76 -56.90 -21.91
CA LEU A 476 14.63 -58.00 -20.95
C LEU A 476 14.54 -59.36 -21.65
N GLY A 477 14.67 -59.39 -22.99
CA GLY A 477 14.72 -60.58 -23.81
C GLY A 477 13.36 -61.25 -24.06
N GLN A 478 12.24 -60.60 -23.73
CA GLN A 478 10.89 -61.19 -23.85
C GLN A 478 10.18 -60.69 -25.10
N SER A 479 10.22 -59.39 -25.39
CA SER A 479 9.46 -58.72 -26.46
C SER A 479 9.71 -59.30 -27.86
N ASN A 480 10.94 -59.72 -28.15
CA ASN A 480 11.34 -60.32 -29.43
C ASN A 480 11.27 -61.86 -29.43
N ALA A 481 11.03 -62.50 -28.28
CA ALA A 481 11.04 -63.96 -28.15
C ALA A 481 9.68 -64.61 -28.50
N TRP A 482 8.58 -63.85 -28.54
CA TRP A 482 7.22 -64.40 -28.65
C TRP A 482 6.43 -63.83 -29.84
N ARG A 483 5.72 -64.69 -30.57
CA ARG A 483 4.81 -64.25 -31.63
C ARG A 483 3.46 -63.81 -31.06
N LEU A 484 3.31 -62.51 -30.85
CA LEU A 484 2.04 -61.91 -30.45
C LEU A 484 1.13 -61.74 -31.68
N SER A 485 -0.04 -62.39 -31.66
CA SER A 485 -1.02 -62.33 -32.75
C SER A 485 -2.40 -61.86 -32.29
N GLY A 486 -3.20 -61.36 -33.24
CA GLY A 486 -4.54 -60.86 -32.99
C GLY A 486 -4.56 -59.64 -32.06
N ALA A 487 -5.46 -59.64 -31.05
CA ALA A 487 -5.59 -58.51 -30.11
C ALA A 487 -4.32 -58.24 -29.28
N ALA A 488 -3.49 -59.26 -29.03
CA ALA A 488 -2.26 -59.11 -28.25
C ALA A 488 -1.20 -58.23 -28.95
N GLN A 489 -1.14 -58.29 -30.29
CA GLN A 489 -0.25 -57.47 -31.10
C GLN A 489 -0.58 -55.98 -30.97
N TRP A 490 -1.87 -55.63 -31.06
CA TRP A 490 -2.31 -54.25 -30.94
C TRP A 490 -2.10 -53.67 -29.53
N ILE A 491 -2.29 -54.49 -28.49
CA ILE A 491 -2.02 -54.08 -27.10
C ILE A 491 -0.51 -53.88 -26.89
N ALA A 492 0.33 -54.79 -27.40
CA ALA A 492 1.78 -54.63 -27.31
C ALA A 492 2.28 -53.38 -28.06
N ALA A 493 1.74 -53.10 -29.25
CA ALA A 493 2.04 -51.89 -30.00
C ALA A 493 1.61 -50.62 -29.23
N GLY A 494 0.41 -50.64 -28.61
CA GLY A 494 -0.09 -49.54 -27.79
C GLY A 494 0.75 -49.31 -26.53
N MET A 495 1.15 -50.38 -25.83
CA MET A 495 2.04 -50.32 -24.68
C MET A 495 3.40 -49.74 -25.05
N ASN A 496 3.99 -50.17 -26.18
CA ASN A 496 5.23 -49.60 -26.70
C ASN A 496 5.11 -48.08 -26.92
N LEU A 497 4.08 -47.63 -27.65
CA LEU A 497 3.89 -46.20 -27.93
C LEU A 497 3.69 -45.37 -26.65
N LEU A 498 2.89 -45.87 -25.70
CA LEU A 498 2.67 -45.21 -24.41
C LEU A 498 3.94 -45.23 -23.53
N GLY A 499 4.72 -46.31 -23.59
CA GLY A 499 6.02 -46.46 -22.94
C GLY A 499 6.99 -45.39 -23.41
N TRP A 500 7.12 -45.18 -24.73
CA TRP A 500 7.93 -44.09 -25.29
C TRP A 500 7.48 -42.69 -24.81
N MET A 501 6.17 -42.40 -24.81
CA MET A 501 5.66 -41.12 -24.30
C MET A 501 5.92 -40.91 -22.81
N LEU A 502 5.67 -41.93 -21.97
CA LEU A 502 5.86 -41.81 -20.53
C LEU A 502 7.35 -41.78 -20.16
N ALA A 503 8.18 -42.62 -20.79
CA ALA A 503 9.62 -42.66 -20.54
C ALA A 503 10.30 -41.31 -20.83
N THR A 504 9.93 -40.63 -21.94
CA THR A 504 10.46 -39.29 -22.23
C THR A 504 10.08 -38.26 -21.17
N THR A 505 8.84 -38.30 -20.64
CA THR A 505 8.43 -37.39 -19.55
C THR A 505 9.08 -37.71 -18.20
N VAL A 506 9.29 -38.99 -17.87
CA VAL A 506 10.01 -39.40 -16.67
C VAL A 506 11.48 -39.03 -16.77
N ALA A 507 12.14 -39.25 -17.91
CA ALA A 507 13.53 -38.86 -18.15
C ALA A 507 13.71 -37.33 -18.09
N ALA A 508 12.78 -36.56 -18.64
CA ALA A 508 12.77 -35.10 -18.52
C ALA A 508 12.56 -34.63 -17.07
N GLY A 509 11.80 -35.38 -16.26
CA GLY A 509 11.61 -35.14 -14.83
C GLY A 509 12.84 -35.48 -13.99
N ALA A 510 13.43 -36.65 -14.23
CA ALA A 510 14.61 -37.15 -13.52
C ALA A 510 15.86 -36.32 -13.81
N SER A 511 16.08 -35.93 -15.07
CA SER A 511 17.20 -35.04 -15.44
C SER A 511 17.13 -33.67 -14.73
N ARG A 512 15.92 -33.12 -14.51
CA ARG A 512 15.74 -31.88 -13.74
C ARG A 512 15.97 -32.04 -12.23
N LEU A 513 15.76 -33.23 -11.69
CA LEU A 513 16.05 -33.55 -10.28
C LEU A 513 17.55 -33.76 -10.07
N LEU A 514 18.22 -34.48 -10.97
CA LEU A 514 19.65 -34.76 -10.91
C LEU A 514 20.53 -33.52 -11.13
N ARG A 515 20.08 -32.53 -11.91
CA ARG A 515 20.81 -31.26 -12.11
C ARG A 515 20.77 -30.30 -10.92
N ARG A 516 20.03 -30.65 -9.86
CA ARG A 516 19.81 -29.81 -8.67
C ARG A 516 20.34 -30.45 -7.37
N GLY A 517 20.97 -31.62 -7.48
CA GLY A 517 21.63 -32.32 -6.37
C GLY A 517 23.10 -31.97 -6.27
#